data_AF-A0A560Z5A3-F1
#
_entry.id   AF-A0A560Z5A3-F1
#
_cell.length_a   1.000
_cell.length_b   1.000
_cell.length_c   1.000
_cell.angle_alpha   90.00
_cell.angle_beta   90.00
_cell.angle_gamma   90.00
#
_symmetry.space_group_name_H-M   'P 1'
#
loop_
_entity.id
_entity.type
_entity.pdbx_description
1 polymer ?
#
loop_
_entity_poly.entity_id
_entity_poly.type
_entity_poly.pdbx_seq_one_letter_code
_entity_poly.pdbx_strand_id
1 'polypeptide(L)'
;MRSGPGNVLNLSATIIRDREPAMPIIPGIHAGGGYNFVMGNSFGMPVFSSQQMSNLLGRLNAAIAYADAHVPTVKKTLEDNYNNASQTVSQSIEDQLVETRRQFGSESLAPVEAVRRELKVRDVLLAQKVAEFQADSLIANSFFGGDPLSRTESDIAFRLYEELRKRKTSFDASLKAWEQSHQAAYSAKLNIAHINMLNVQYASVVSFLNALQQKEQAEANEQSKIWAEIRTWADKLNARRDPIVTQYHQDLANLVSNVQSDLDVENALLGPLTNQTPESWVARALALVAMLQDRRLAKLKEYRAALSKFPNIDFTKSELKGFLERARDGGLDADDSFEREVNLISMAFREDVLLHELRDLSARLPTLRTAEASIALADAESRASLNEPPTSPPGVSLDANLEFAKGQKDFYGVTGIGFIYHWFYLKVKNRGDWDYKQRGRQYEEFGNFNYGATGAAAGIPDAVLLRAAGAAQILAGTSSGDFSEWWLGSPYGDDPVDQVWIQAGIDYAKSKIL
;
A
#
# COMPACT_ATOMS: atom_id res chain seq x y z
N MET A 1 12.46 20.36 -28.79
CA MET A 1 13.68 20.65 -29.58
C MET A 1 14.65 19.49 -29.45
N ARG A 2 15.17 18.98 -30.58
CA ARG A 2 16.16 17.90 -30.74
C ARG A 2 15.64 16.50 -30.36
N SER A 3 15.79 15.44 -31.15
CA SER A 3 16.45 15.19 -32.43
C SER A 3 15.86 13.87 -32.96
N GLY A 4 15.44 13.83 -34.22
CA GLY A 4 14.75 12.68 -34.81
C GLY A 4 15.67 11.45 -34.99
N PRO A 5 15.13 10.23 -34.96
CA PRO A 5 15.89 9.04 -35.32
C PRO A 5 16.12 9.01 -36.83
N GLY A 6 17.40 8.89 -37.20
CA GLY A 6 17.90 8.89 -38.56
C GLY A 6 17.38 7.72 -39.40
N ASN A 7 17.28 8.01 -40.70
CA ASN A 7 16.95 7.10 -41.78
C ASN A 7 17.60 5.72 -41.62
N VAL A 8 16.74 4.71 -41.48
CA VAL A 8 17.09 3.32 -41.79
C VAL A 8 17.24 3.24 -43.31
N LEU A 9 18.47 3.03 -43.79
CA LEU A 9 18.73 2.67 -45.19
C LEU A 9 18.12 1.30 -45.44
N ASN A 10 16.92 1.31 -46.00
CA ASN A 10 16.21 0.15 -46.48
C ASN A 10 16.86 -0.32 -47.78
N LEU A 11 17.94 -1.12 -47.69
CA LEU A 11 18.51 -1.83 -48.84
C LEU A 11 17.62 -3.04 -49.16
N SER A 12 16.49 -2.73 -49.81
CA SER A 12 15.62 -3.72 -50.41
C SER A 12 16.34 -4.42 -51.56
N ALA A 13 16.19 -5.74 -51.60
CA ALA A 13 16.70 -6.66 -52.60
C ALA A 13 16.52 -6.13 -54.03
N THR A 14 17.63 -5.87 -54.72
CA THR A 14 17.65 -5.79 -56.18
C THR A 14 18.35 -7.03 -56.70
N ILE A 15 17.54 -7.95 -57.21
CA ILE A 15 17.95 -9.09 -58.02
C ILE A 15 18.65 -8.54 -59.26
N ILE A 16 19.98 -8.65 -59.33
CA ILE A 16 20.72 -8.39 -60.57
C ILE A 16 20.73 -9.70 -61.36
N ARG A 17 19.80 -9.80 -62.31
CA ARG A 17 19.83 -10.75 -63.42
C ARG A 17 20.91 -10.32 -64.43
N ASP A 18 21.55 -11.31 -65.02
CA ASP A 18 22.45 -11.22 -66.17
C ASP A 18 22.03 -10.18 -67.21
N ARG A 19 22.98 -9.31 -67.59
CA ARG A 19 22.96 -8.59 -68.86
C ARG A 19 24.38 -8.50 -69.43
N GLU A 20 24.61 -9.22 -70.52
CA GLU A 20 25.70 -8.99 -71.47
C GLU A 20 25.66 -7.56 -72.02
N PRO A 21 26.81 -6.89 -72.25
CA PRO A 21 26.86 -5.69 -73.06
C PRO A 21 27.18 -6.02 -74.54
N ALA A 22 26.27 -5.58 -75.40
CA ALA A 22 26.40 -5.57 -76.85
C ALA A 22 27.46 -4.57 -77.35
N MET A 23 28.07 -4.92 -78.49
CA MET A 23 29.03 -4.10 -79.26
C MET A 23 28.46 -2.75 -79.74
N PRO A 24 29.31 -1.73 -79.93
CA PRO A 24 29.04 -0.62 -80.85
C PRO A 24 29.89 -0.72 -82.13
N ILE A 25 29.27 -0.41 -83.28
CA ILE A 25 29.90 -0.24 -84.59
C ILE A 25 30.27 1.24 -84.83
N ILE A 26 31.41 1.42 -85.50
CA ILE A 26 32.29 2.58 -85.87
C ILE A 26 31.60 3.74 -86.65
N PRO A 27 32.22 4.96 -86.80
CA PRO A 27 33.09 5.23 -87.98
C PRO A 27 34.28 6.25 -87.83
N GLY A 28 35.42 5.90 -88.47
CA GLY A 28 36.31 6.74 -89.32
C GLY A 28 37.06 8.00 -88.81
N ILE A 29 38.40 8.03 -88.97
CA ILE A 29 39.19 8.91 -89.90
C ILE A 29 40.72 8.80 -89.65
N HIS A 30 41.45 8.95 -90.77
CA HIS A 30 42.87 8.74 -91.10
C HIS A 30 43.98 9.47 -90.32
N ALA A 31 45.17 8.84 -90.35
CA ALA A 31 46.51 9.33 -90.79
C ALA A 31 47.59 8.77 -89.84
N GLY A 32 48.75 8.22 -90.23
CA GLY A 32 49.45 8.05 -91.50
C GLY A 32 50.90 7.63 -91.18
N GLY A 33 51.48 6.76 -92.01
CA GLY A 33 52.91 6.39 -92.02
C GLY A 33 53.24 5.07 -91.31
N GLY A 34 53.84 4.05 -91.92
CA GLY A 34 54.30 3.87 -93.29
C GLY A 34 55.09 2.55 -93.30
N TYR A 35 54.62 1.54 -94.01
CA TYR A 35 55.42 0.38 -94.40
C TYR A 35 54.98 -0.04 -95.81
N ASN A 36 55.95 -0.02 -96.73
CA ASN A 36 55.78 -0.38 -98.13
C ASN A 36 55.44 -1.88 -98.24
N PHE A 37 54.34 -2.13 -98.95
CA PHE A 37 53.82 -3.43 -99.36
C PHE A 37 54.65 -4.01 -100.51
N VAL A 38 54.96 -5.30 -100.45
CA VAL A 38 55.14 -6.15 -101.64
C VAL A 38 53.93 -7.09 -101.70
N MET A 39 53.28 -7.15 -102.86
CA MET A 39 52.02 -7.89 -103.08
C MET A 39 52.16 -9.38 -102.79
N GLY A 40 51.28 -9.92 -101.92
CA GLY A 40 51.12 -11.36 -101.73
C GLY A 40 50.80 -11.86 -100.32
N ASN A 41 49.99 -11.17 -99.51
CA ASN A 41 49.25 -11.78 -98.37
C ASN A 41 48.24 -10.76 -97.81
N SER A 42 46.93 -11.03 -97.89
CA SER A 42 45.85 -10.05 -97.66
C SER A 42 45.19 -10.10 -96.28
N PHE A 43 45.84 -10.68 -95.28
CA PHE A 43 45.50 -10.43 -93.88
C PHE A 43 46.63 -9.60 -93.28
N GLY A 44 46.33 -8.36 -92.89
CA GLY A 44 47.21 -7.44 -92.13
C GLY A 44 47.55 -7.94 -90.73
N MET A 45 47.91 -9.22 -90.63
CA MET A 45 48.67 -9.81 -89.56
C MET A 45 50.10 -9.29 -89.67
N PRO A 46 50.82 -9.06 -88.56
CA PRO A 46 52.26 -8.90 -88.61
C PRO A 46 52.85 -10.06 -89.41
N VAL A 47 53.62 -9.78 -90.47
CA VAL A 47 54.35 -10.83 -91.20
C VAL A 47 55.49 -11.28 -90.27
N PHE A 48 55.20 -12.29 -89.46
CA PHE A 48 56.23 -12.98 -88.70
C PHE A 48 57.15 -13.68 -89.70
N SER A 49 58.46 -13.47 -89.59
CA SER A 49 59.40 -14.38 -90.25
C SER A 49 59.13 -15.83 -89.79
N SER A 50 59.46 -16.84 -90.60
CA SER A 50 59.35 -18.25 -90.19
C SER A 50 59.99 -18.50 -88.82
N GLN A 51 61.10 -17.80 -88.54
CA GLN A 51 61.76 -17.76 -87.24
C GLN A 51 60.88 -17.16 -86.13
N GLN A 52 60.22 -16.04 -86.37
CA GLN A 52 59.32 -15.38 -85.41
C GLN A 52 58.06 -16.22 -85.12
N MET A 53 57.47 -16.85 -86.14
CA MET A 53 56.31 -17.73 -85.98
C MET A 53 56.67 -19.03 -85.22
N SER A 54 57.81 -19.63 -85.54
CA SER A 54 58.34 -20.81 -84.83
C SER A 54 58.64 -20.50 -83.36
N ASN A 55 59.23 -19.33 -83.08
CA ASN A 55 59.46 -18.86 -81.71
C ASN A 55 58.16 -18.56 -80.95
N LEU A 56 57.14 -18.02 -81.62
CA LEU A 56 55.82 -17.74 -81.07
C LEU A 56 55.11 -19.04 -80.65
N LEU A 57 55.05 -20.01 -81.57
CA LEU A 57 54.43 -21.32 -81.33
C LEU A 57 55.20 -22.14 -80.31
N GLY A 58 56.54 -22.09 -80.31
CA GLY A 58 57.37 -22.75 -79.29
C GLY A 58 57.11 -22.19 -77.88
N ARG A 59 56.96 -20.87 -77.74
CA ARG A 59 56.62 -20.23 -76.45
C ARG A 59 55.20 -20.52 -75.99
N LEU A 60 54.23 -20.57 -76.91
CA LEU A 60 52.85 -20.95 -76.61
C LEU A 60 52.77 -22.43 -76.16
N ASN A 61 53.45 -23.34 -76.86
CA ASN A 61 53.53 -24.75 -76.48
C ASN A 61 54.22 -24.95 -75.13
N ALA A 62 55.26 -24.17 -74.82
CA ALA A 62 55.90 -24.18 -73.51
C ALA A 62 54.95 -23.68 -72.41
N ALA A 63 54.11 -22.68 -72.68
CA ALA A 63 53.11 -22.18 -71.74
C ALA A 63 52.00 -23.20 -71.47
N ILE A 64 51.52 -23.88 -72.53
CA ILE A 64 50.54 -24.96 -72.43
C ILE A 64 51.14 -26.12 -71.61
N ALA A 65 52.32 -26.62 -71.96
CA ALA A 65 52.98 -27.71 -71.25
C ALA A 65 53.25 -27.36 -69.77
N TYR A 66 53.62 -26.11 -69.48
CA TYR A 66 53.83 -25.64 -68.12
C TYR A 66 52.50 -25.53 -67.34
N ALA A 67 51.42 -25.02 -67.97
CA ALA A 67 50.09 -24.98 -67.37
C ALA A 67 49.55 -26.39 -67.09
N ASP A 68 49.63 -27.31 -68.06
CA ASP A 68 49.18 -28.70 -67.94
C ASP A 68 49.89 -29.43 -66.79
N ALA A 69 51.16 -29.10 -66.52
CA ALA A 69 51.93 -29.72 -65.46
C ALA A 69 51.60 -29.21 -64.04
N HIS A 70 51.07 -27.98 -63.88
CA HIS A 70 50.95 -27.32 -62.56
C HIS A 70 49.51 -26.92 -62.20
N VAL A 71 48.71 -26.43 -63.16
CA VAL A 71 47.37 -25.89 -62.94
C VAL A 71 46.40 -26.92 -62.34
N PRO A 72 46.32 -28.18 -62.82
CA PRO A 72 45.36 -29.15 -62.29
C PRO A 72 45.56 -29.45 -60.79
N THR A 73 46.82 -29.60 -60.37
CA THR A 73 47.17 -29.86 -58.97
C THR A 73 46.80 -28.67 -58.08
N VAL A 74 47.19 -27.46 -58.47
CA VAL A 74 46.88 -26.23 -57.70
C VAL A 74 45.37 -26.02 -57.60
N LYS A 75 44.65 -26.15 -58.72
CA LYS A 75 43.19 -25.99 -58.74
C LYS A 75 42.49 -26.99 -57.82
N LYS A 76 42.89 -28.27 -57.86
CA LYS A 76 42.35 -29.30 -56.99
C LYS A 76 42.60 -29.01 -55.51
N THR A 77 43.83 -28.60 -55.15
CA THR A 77 44.16 -28.24 -53.76
C THR A 77 43.31 -27.06 -53.27
N LEU A 78 43.14 -26.02 -54.09
CA LEU A 78 42.30 -24.86 -53.73
C LEU A 78 40.83 -25.26 -53.59
N GLU A 79 40.32 -26.12 -54.46
CA GLU A 79 38.95 -26.63 -54.40
C GLU A 79 38.71 -27.51 -53.16
N ASP A 80 39.62 -28.42 -52.84
CA ASP A 80 39.55 -29.26 -51.64
C ASP A 80 39.58 -28.40 -50.37
N ASN A 81 40.46 -27.39 -50.32
CA ASN A 81 40.53 -26.43 -49.22
C ASN A 81 39.21 -25.66 -49.05
N TYR A 82 38.64 -25.16 -50.15
CA TYR A 82 37.34 -24.49 -50.13
C TYR A 82 36.23 -25.43 -49.66
N ASN A 83 36.17 -26.66 -50.17
CA ASN A 83 35.14 -27.63 -49.81
C ASN A 83 35.19 -27.96 -48.31
N ASN A 84 36.38 -28.14 -47.76
CA ASN A 84 36.59 -28.36 -46.32
C ASN A 84 36.16 -27.14 -45.49
N ALA A 85 36.55 -25.93 -45.89
CA ALA A 85 36.17 -24.70 -45.19
C ALA A 85 34.66 -24.41 -45.29
N SER A 86 34.03 -24.73 -46.43
CA SER A 86 32.60 -24.53 -46.64
C SER A 86 31.74 -25.41 -45.72
N GLN A 87 32.26 -26.54 -45.24
CA GLN A 87 31.54 -27.41 -44.29
C GLN A 87 31.59 -26.88 -42.85
N THR A 88 32.54 -26.00 -42.52
CA THR A 88 32.77 -25.49 -41.17
C THR A 88 32.37 -24.02 -40.99
N VAL A 89 31.68 -23.42 -41.97
CA VAL A 89 31.17 -22.04 -41.97
C VAL A 89 30.47 -21.66 -40.67
N SER A 90 29.57 -22.52 -40.16
CA SER A 90 28.85 -22.25 -38.91
C SER A 90 29.79 -22.17 -37.71
N GLN A 91 30.75 -23.08 -37.59
CA GLN A 91 31.73 -23.07 -36.49
C GLN A 91 32.67 -21.87 -36.60
N SER A 92 33.13 -21.56 -37.81
CA SER A 92 34.01 -20.41 -38.06
C SER A 92 33.35 -19.08 -37.67
N ILE A 93 32.05 -18.93 -37.93
CA ILE A 93 31.27 -17.78 -37.47
C ILE A 93 31.26 -17.69 -35.95
N GLU A 94 31.00 -18.78 -35.23
CA GLU A 94 30.96 -18.76 -33.77
C GLU A 94 32.34 -18.37 -33.18
N ASP A 95 33.42 -18.89 -33.73
CA ASP A 95 34.78 -18.54 -33.30
C ASP A 95 35.08 -17.05 -33.55
N GLN A 96 34.69 -16.52 -34.71
CA GLN A 96 34.85 -15.09 -35.04
C GLN A 96 33.95 -14.18 -34.20
N LEU A 97 32.74 -14.64 -33.84
CA LEU A 97 31.86 -13.91 -32.93
C LEU A 97 32.46 -13.85 -31.53
N VAL A 98 33.10 -14.92 -31.04
CA VAL A 98 33.84 -14.90 -29.77
C VAL A 98 34.95 -13.85 -29.79
N GLU A 99 35.73 -13.77 -30.88
CA GLU A 99 36.77 -12.76 -31.01
C GLU A 99 36.17 -11.35 -31.10
N THR A 100 35.10 -11.18 -31.87
CA THR A 100 34.43 -9.88 -32.03
C THR A 100 33.85 -9.39 -30.70
N ARG A 101 33.31 -10.27 -29.86
CA ARG A 101 32.83 -9.93 -28.51
C ARG A 101 33.91 -9.31 -27.63
N ARG A 102 35.19 -9.65 -27.81
CA ARG A 102 36.30 -9.05 -27.04
C ARG A 102 36.48 -7.56 -27.30
N GLN A 103 35.95 -7.05 -28.42
CA GLN A 103 35.94 -5.62 -28.74
C GLN A 103 34.89 -4.85 -27.94
N PHE A 104 33.95 -5.56 -27.30
CA PHE A 104 32.91 -5.01 -26.45
C PHE A 104 33.24 -5.29 -24.98
N GLY A 105 32.76 -4.43 -24.07
CA GLY A 105 33.00 -4.59 -22.63
C GLY A 105 32.39 -5.87 -22.05
N SER A 106 32.98 -6.38 -20.96
CA SER A 106 32.55 -7.60 -20.25
C SER A 106 31.53 -7.32 -19.12
N GLU A 107 30.97 -6.11 -19.08
CA GLU A 107 30.03 -5.70 -18.04
C GLU A 107 28.72 -6.47 -18.15
N SER A 108 28.16 -6.84 -16.99
CA SER A 108 26.82 -7.41 -16.88
C SER A 108 25.78 -6.36 -17.27
N LEU A 109 24.88 -6.72 -18.19
CA LEU A 109 23.81 -5.84 -18.68
C LEU A 109 22.44 -6.44 -18.39
N ALA A 110 21.44 -5.56 -18.36
CA ALA A 110 20.04 -5.98 -18.40
C ALA A 110 19.74 -6.81 -19.68
N PRO A 111 18.76 -7.73 -19.64
CA PRO A 111 18.51 -8.69 -20.73
C PRO A 111 18.38 -8.06 -22.12
N VAL A 112 17.56 -7.01 -22.28
CA VAL A 112 17.39 -6.30 -23.56
C VAL A 112 18.69 -5.66 -24.05
N GLU A 113 19.45 -5.05 -23.15
CA GLU A 113 20.73 -4.41 -23.49
C GLU A 113 21.82 -5.44 -23.84
N ALA A 114 21.81 -6.61 -23.20
CA ALA A 114 22.69 -7.72 -23.55
C ALA A 114 22.41 -8.21 -24.99
N VAL A 115 21.14 -8.38 -25.38
CA VAL A 115 20.76 -8.79 -26.73
C VAL A 115 21.09 -7.70 -27.77
N ARG A 116 20.92 -6.42 -27.43
CA ARG A 116 21.34 -5.29 -28.28
C ARG A 116 22.85 -5.29 -28.52
N ARG A 117 23.65 -5.62 -27.49
CA ARG A 117 25.11 -5.78 -27.65
C ARG A 117 25.42 -6.91 -28.62
N GLU A 118 24.73 -8.05 -28.51
CA GLU A 118 24.90 -9.20 -29.41
C GLU A 118 24.52 -8.91 -30.88
N LEU A 119 23.57 -7.99 -31.12
CA LEU A 119 23.31 -7.47 -32.48
C LEU A 119 24.48 -6.66 -33.02
N LYS A 120 25.03 -5.74 -32.21
CA LYS A 120 26.19 -4.92 -32.60
C LYS A 120 27.42 -5.75 -32.90
N VAL A 121 27.68 -6.80 -32.12
CA VAL A 121 28.76 -7.77 -32.37
C VAL A 121 28.61 -8.38 -33.77
N ARG A 122 27.39 -8.81 -34.13
CA ARG A 122 27.11 -9.40 -35.44
C ARG A 122 27.21 -8.39 -36.57
N ASP A 123 26.75 -7.16 -36.36
CA ASP A 123 26.90 -6.06 -37.34
C ASP A 123 28.37 -5.79 -37.66
N VAL A 124 29.23 -5.78 -36.64
CA VAL A 124 30.68 -5.58 -36.82
C VAL A 124 31.28 -6.73 -37.63
N LEU A 125 30.96 -7.98 -37.28
CA LEU A 125 31.48 -9.14 -38.01
C LEU A 125 30.94 -9.18 -39.46
N LEU A 126 29.66 -8.85 -39.66
CA LEU A 126 29.07 -8.74 -40.99
C LEU A 126 29.78 -7.69 -41.84
N ALA A 127 30.05 -6.50 -41.28
CA ALA A 127 30.78 -5.44 -41.96
C ALA A 127 32.21 -5.87 -42.32
N GLN A 128 32.89 -6.57 -41.42
CA GLN A 128 34.22 -7.16 -41.69
C GLN A 128 34.15 -8.15 -42.85
N LYS A 129 33.20 -9.08 -42.85
CA LYS A 129 33.03 -10.07 -43.92
C LYS A 129 32.68 -9.46 -45.27
N VAL A 130 31.89 -8.38 -45.28
CA VAL A 130 31.59 -7.62 -46.50
C VAL A 130 32.86 -6.95 -47.05
N ALA A 131 33.69 -6.37 -46.17
CA ALA A 131 34.97 -5.76 -46.59
C ALA A 131 35.96 -6.82 -47.13
N GLU A 132 36.07 -7.97 -46.47
CA GLU A 132 36.89 -9.10 -46.93
C GLU A 132 36.41 -9.61 -48.29
N PHE A 133 35.09 -9.80 -48.46
CA PHE A 133 34.51 -10.18 -49.75
C PHE A 133 34.85 -9.20 -50.88
N GLN A 134 34.78 -7.89 -50.61
CA GLN A 134 35.11 -6.86 -51.59
C GLN A 134 36.60 -6.88 -51.96
N ALA A 135 37.48 -7.02 -50.97
CA ALA A 135 38.92 -7.12 -51.18
C ALA A 135 39.28 -8.36 -52.01
N ASP A 136 38.73 -9.52 -51.63
CA ASP A 136 38.94 -10.79 -52.34
C ASP A 136 38.39 -10.74 -53.76
N SER A 137 37.25 -10.08 -53.98
CA SER A 137 36.68 -9.89 -55.33
C SER A 137 37.58 -9.05 -56.24
N LEU A 138 38.24 -8.02 -55.70
CA LEU A 138 39.21 -7.21 -56.46
C LEU A 138 40.45 -8.04 -56.84
N ILE A 139 40.97 -8.85 -55.91
CA ILE A 139 42.12 -9.72 -56.16
C ILE A 139 41.76 -10.83 -57.16
N ALA A 140 40.60 -11.46 -56.99
CA ALA A 140 40.07 -12.48 -57.88
C ALA A 140 40.01 -11.99 -59.33
N ASN A 141 39.52 -10.78 -59.55
CA ASN A 141 39.38 -10.21 -60.88
C ASN A 141 40.69 -9.66 -61.47
N SER A 142 41.78 -9.59 -60.70
CA SER A 142 43.02 -8.93 -61.12
C SER A 142 43.75 -9.62 -62.29
N PHE A 143 43.70 -10.96 -62.36
CA PHE A 143 44.45 -11.73 -63.36
C PHE A 143 43.73 -11.78 -64.73
N PHE A 144 42.42 -12.05 -64.73
CA PHE A 144 41.60 -12.17 -65.94
C PHE A 144 40.76 -10.94 -66.29
N GLY A 145 40.60 -9.98 -65.37
CA GLY A 145 39.63 -8.89 -65.51
C GLY A 145 38.18 -9.30 -65.24
N GLY A 146 37.97 -10.47 -64.63
CA GLY A 146 36.67 -11.03 -64.28
C GLY A 146 36.84 -12.36 -63.54
N ASP A 147 35.73 -13.06 -63.25
CA ASP A 147 35.73 -14.27 -62.41
C ASP A 147 36.72 -15.32 -62.95
N PRO A 148 37.72 -15.72 -62.14
CA PRO A 148 38.68 -16.75 -62.53
C PRO A 148 38.09 -18.17 -62.47
N LEU A 149 37.05 -18.42 -61.67
CA LEU A 149 36.47 -19.77 -61.51
C LEU A 149 35.67 -20.22 -62.74
N SER A 150 35.25 -19.28 -63.59
CA SER A 150 34.55 -19.56 -64.85
C SER A 150 35.50 -19.85 -66.02
N ARG A 151 36.83 -19.84 -65.81
CA ARG A 151 37.84 -19.95 -66.88
C ARG A 151 38.31 -21.38 -67.10
N THR A 152 38.60 -21.71 -68.36
CA THR A 152 39.11 -23.01 -68.77
C THR A 152 40.63 -23.10 -68.63
N GLU A 153 41.19 -24.32 -68.61
CA GLU A 153 42.65 -24.53 -68.62
C GLU A 153 43.31 -23.88 -69.84
N SER A 154 42.64 -23.88 -70.99
CA SER A 154 43.10 -23.18 -72.19
C SER A 154 43.13 -21.67 -72.02
N ASP A 155 42.15 -21.06 -71.32
CA ASP A 155 42.16 -19.63 -71.01
C ASP A 155 43.33 -19.27 -70.09
N ILE A 156 43.65 -20.15 -69.12
CA ILE A 156 44.77 -19.99 -68.19
C ILE A 156 46.09 -20.05 -68.94
N ALA A 157 46.30 -21.08 -69.77
CA ALA A 157 47.52 -21.24 -70.58
C ALA A 157 47.73 -20.04 -71.53
N PHE A 158 46.67 -19.57 -72.19
CA PHE A 158 46.73 -18.40 -73.05
C PHE A 158 47.09 -17.12 -72.29
N ARG A 159 46.53 -16.92 -71.08
CA ARG A 159 46.82 -15.74 -70.26
C ARG A 159 48.25 -15.75 -69.71
N LEU A 160 48.76 -16.91 -69.28
CA LEU A 160 50.16 -17.08 -68.86
C LEU A 160 51.13 -16.71 -69.99
N TYR A 161 50.83 -17.16 -71.21
CA TYR A 161 51.60 -16.81 -72.40
C TYR A 161 51.58 -15.30 -72.73
N GLU A 162 50.42 -14.64 -72.61
CA GLU A 162 50.28 -13.21 -72.88
C GLU A 162 51.06 -12.32 -71.90
N GLU A 163 51.13 -12.66 -70.61
CA GLU A 163 51.95 -11.94 -69.62
C GLU A 163 53.45 -12.05 -69.92
N LEU A 164 53.91 -13.21 -70.39
CA LEU A 164 55.30 -13.42 -70.85
C LEU A 164 55.63 -12.66 -72.13
N ARG A 165 54.72 -12.68 -73.10
CA ARG A 165 54.89 -11.97 -74.37
C ARG A 165 55.07 -10.46 -74.14
N LYS A 166 54.35 -9.90 -73.16
CA LYS A 166 54.48 -8.50 -72.75
C LYS A 166 55.76 -8.20 -71.95
N ARG A 167 56.65 -9.20 -71.75
CA ARG A 167 57.90 -9.15 -70.97
C ARG A 167 57.70 -8.68 -69.52
N LYS A 168 56.51 -8.87 -68.95
CA LYS A 168 56.20 -8.35 -67.61
C LYS A 168 56.74 -9.24 -66.48
N THR A 169 56.81 -10.56 -66.66
CA THR A 169 57.11 -11.54 -65.59
C THR A 169 57.60 -12.89 -66.14
N SER A 170 58.08 -13.80 -65.27
CA SER A 170 58.39 -15.22 -65.59
C SER A 170 57.14 -16.12 -65.52
N PHE A 171 57.23 -17.36 -66.03
CA PHE A 171 56.16 -18.38 -65.90
C PHE A 171 55.73 -18.58 -64.44
N ASP A 172 56.69 -18.75 -63.55
CA ASP A 172 56.43 -18.95 -62.11
C ASP A 172 55.70 -17.74 -61.50
N ALA A 173 56.11 -16.52 -61.86
CA ALA A 173 55.48 -15.31 -61.34
C ALA A 173 54.04 -15.13 -61.86
N SER A 174 53.78 -15.46 -63.11
CA SER A 174 52.42 -15.42 -63.69
C SER A 174 51.53 -16.54 -63.13
N LEU A 175 52.07 -17.75 -62.92
CA LEU A 175 51.33 -18.85 -62.26
C LEU A 175 50.96 -18.47 -60.83
N LYS A 176 51.88 -17.86 -60.09
CA LYS A 176 51.62 -17.36 -58.73
C LYS A 176 50.54 -16.27 -58.71
N ALA A 177 50.53 -15.35 -59.66
CA ALA A 177 49.47 -14.34 -59.78
C ALA A 177 48.11 -14.96 -60.13
N TRP A 178 48.09 -15.98 -60.98
CA TRP A 178 46.89 -16.77 -61.28
C TRP A 178 46.37 -17.51 -60.04
N GLU A 179 47.27 -18.17 -59.31
CA GLU A 179 46.94 -18.89 -58.07
C GLU A 179 46.34 -17.95 -57.03
N GLN A 180 46.93 -16.77 -56.82
CA GLN A 180 46.40 -15.74 -55.92
C GLN A 180 44.98 -15.27 -56.34
N SER A 181 44.75 -15.09 -57.64
CA SER A 181 43.42 -14.76 -58.18
C SER A 181 42.41 -15.90 -57.95
N HIS A 182 42.77 -17.16 -58.21
CA HIS A 182 41.90 -18.31 -57.95
C HIS A 182 41.60 -18.52 -56.46
N GLN A 183 42.62 -18.40 -55.61
CA GLN A 183 42.47 -18.49 -54.16
C GLN A 183 41.53 -17.40 -53.63
N ALA A 184 41.69 -16.16 -54.08
CA ALA A 184 40.81 -15.05 -53.71
C ALA A 184 39.36 -15.27 -54.17
N ALA A 185 39.14 -15.92 -55.31
CA ALA A 185 37.77 -16.21 -55.77
C ALA A 185 37.06 -17.26 -54.89
N TYR A 186 37.77 -18.31 -54.47
CA TYR A 186 37.23 -19.25 -53.48
C TYR A 186 37.01 -18.60 -52.11
N SER A 187 37.91 -17.71 -51.69
CA SER A 187 37.75 -16.91 -50.46
C SER A 187 36.52 -15.99 -50.53
N ALA A 188 36.32 -15.29 -51.65
CA ALA A 188 35.12 -14.47 -51.89
C ALA A 188 33.84 -15.31 -51.83
N LYS A 189 33.83 -16.51 -52.44
CA LYS A 189 32.69 -17.44 -52.37
C LYS A 189 32.41 -17.91 -50.95
N LEU A 190 33.44 -18.21 -50.15
CA LEU A 190 33.31 -18.56 -48.74
C LEU A 190 32.79 -17.38 -47.90
N ASN A 191 33.25 -16.15 -48.17
CA ASN A 191 32.78 -14.95 -47.50
C ASN A 191 31.29 -14.67 -47.80
N ILE A 192 30.81 -14.94 -49.01
CA ILE A 192 29.36 -14.90 -49.31
C ILE A 192 28.60 -15.90 -48.43
N ALA A 193 29.11 -17.13 -48.25
CA ALA A 193 28.46 -18.11 -47.38
C ALA A 193 28.40 -17.63 -45.92
N HIS A 194 29.48 -17.03 -45.41
CA HIS A 194 29.50 -16.41 -44.07
C HIS A 194 28.49 -15.25 -43.96
N ILE A 195 28.47 -14.33 -44.91
CA ILE A 195 27.54 -13.18 -44.94
C ILE A 195 26.09 -13.66 -44.92
N ASN A 196 25.74 -14.65 -45.74
CA ASN A 196 24.38 -15.18 -45.80
C ASN A 196 23.96 -15.81 -44.47
N MET A 197 24.82 -16.61 -43.84
CA MET A 197 24.53 -17.21 -42.54
C MET A 197 24.44 -16.16 -41.42
N LEU A 198 25.34 -15.17 -41.41
CA LEU A 198 25.30 -14.06 -40.46
C LEU A 198 24.01 -13.24 -40.58
N ASN A 199 23.53 -12.97 -41.80
CA ASN A 199 22.25 -12.29 -42.02
C ASN A 199 21.07 -13.09 -41.46
N VAL A 200 21.06 -14.42 -41.64
CA VAL A 200 20.03 -15.30 -41.05
C VAL A 200 20.10 -15.25 -39.53
N GLN A 201 21.29 -15.38 -38.94
CA GLN A 201 21.46 -15.27 -37.49
C GLN A 201 21.03 -13.88 -36.96
N TYR A 202 21.39 -12.81 -37.67
CA TYR A 202 21.03 -11.43 -37.31
C TYR A 202 19.51 -11.25 -37.26
N ALA A 203 18.79 -11.70 -38.29
CA ALA A 203 17.33 -11.64 -38.33
C ALA A 203 16.68 -12.43 -37.18
N SER A 204 17.26 -13.57 -36.79
CA SER A 204 16.81 -14.36 -35.63
C SER A 204 16.97 -13.60 -34.32
N VAL A 205 18.13 -12.96 -34.10
CA VAL A 205 18.39 -12.16 -32.89
C VAL A 205 17.49 -10.92 -32.84
N VAL A 206 17.23 -10.25 -33.97
CA VAL A 206 16.27 -9.13 -34.03
C VAL A 206 14.87 -9.59 -33.64
N SER A 207 14.42 -10.74 -34.14
CA SER A 207 13.13 -11.33 -33.78
C SER A 207 13.05 -11.66 -32.29
N PHE A 208 14.13 -12.20 -31.71
CA PHE A 208 14.23 -12.48 -30.28
C PHE A 208 14.19 -11.19 -29.44
N LEU A 209 14.91 -10.14 -29.85
CA LEU A 209 14.86 -8.83 -29.18
C LEU A 209 13.45 -8.26 -29.15
N ASN A 210 12.74 -8.30 -30.28
CA ASN A 210 11.37 -7.81 -30.37
C ASN A 210 10.43 -8.59 -29.44
N ALA A 211 10.55 -9.93 -29.41
CA ALA A 211 9.75 -10.77 -28.51
C ALA A 211 10.03 -10.47 -27.03
N LEU A 212 11.30 -10.29 -26.66
CA LEU A 212 11.71 -9.94 -25.30
C LEU A 212 11.14 -8.58 -24.88
N GLN A 213 11.23 -7.57 -25.75
CA GLN A 213 10.68 -6.24 -25.49
C GLN A 213 9.15 -6.26 -25.36
N GLN A 214 8.46 -7.03 -26.18
CA GLN A 214 7.01 -7.20 -26.05
C GLN A 214 6.62 -7.86 -24.72
N LYS A 215 7.40 -8.84 -24.27
CA LYS A 215 7.19 -9.48 -22.97
C LYS A 215 7.40 -8.50 -21.81
N GLU A 216 8.53 -7.78 -21.79
CA GLU A 216 8.79 -6.76 -20.75
C GLU A 216 7.70 -5.68 -20.74
N GLN A 217 7.25 -5.23 -21.91
CA GLN A 217 6.17 -4.25 -22.02
C GLN A 217 4.83 -4.82 -21.52
N ALA A 218 4.52 -6.08 -21.82
CA ALA A 218 3.30 -6.74 -21.36
C ALA A 218 3.30 -6.88 -19.82
N GLU A 219 4.43 -7.28 -19.23
CA GLU A 219 4.59 -7.37 -17.78
C GLU A 219 4.48 -5.98 -17.13
N ALA A 220 5.11 -4.95 -17.71
CA ALA A 220 5.01 -3.58 -17.22
C ALA A 220 3.58 -3.01 -17.32
N ASN A 221 2.87 -3.32 -18.41
CA ASN A 221 1.47 -2.92 -18.59
C ASN A 221 0.58 -3.60 -17.55
N GLU A 222 0.80 -4.89 -17.27
CA GLU A 222 0.01 -5.62 -16.29
C GLU A 222 0.25 -5.10 -14.87
N GLN A 223 1.51 -4.86 -14.51
CA GLN A 223 1.86 -4.19 -13.25
C GLN A 223 1.19 -2.81 -13.15
N SER A 224 1.18 -2.04 -14.24
CA SER A 224 0.55 -0.72 -14.25
C SER A 224 -0.96 -0.78 -14.02
N LYS A 225 -1.65 -1.80 -14.54
CA LYS A 225 -3.09 -2.02 -14.26
C LYS A 225 -3.32 -2.34 -12.80
N ILE A 226 -2.54 -3.25 -12.22
CA ILE A 226 -2.64 -3.62 -10.80
C ILE A 226 -2.45 -2.37 -9.92
N TRP A 227 -1.45 -1.54 -10.20
CA TRP A 227 -1.23 -0.30 -9.46
C TRP A 227 -2.36 0.73 -9.64
N ALA A 228 -2.98 0.79 -10.81
CA ALA A 228 -4.14 1.65 -11.05
C ALA A 228 -5.37 1.18 -10.26
N GLU A 229 -5.60 -0.13 -10.18
CA GLU A 229 -6.66 -0.72 -9.35
C GLU A 229 -6.42 -0.47 -7.86
N ILE A 230 -5.19 -0.67 -7.37
CA ILE A 230 -4.81 -0.37 -5.98
C ILE A 230 -5.07 1.11 -5.66
N ARG A 231 -4.70 2.03 -6.56
CA ARG A 231 -4.97 3.46 -6.41
C ARG A 231 -6.46 3.77 -6.34
N THR A 232 -7.26 3.12 -7.18
CA THR A 232 -8.72 3.29 -7.20
C THR A 232 -9.35 2.88 -5.86
N TRP A 233 -8.89 1.77 -5.27
CA TRP A 233 -9.31 1.36 -3.93
C TRP A 233 -8.86 2.34 -2.84
N ALA A 234 -7.64 2.88 -2.96
CA ALA A 234 -7.14 3.91 -2.05
C ALA A 234 -8.06 5.14 -2.04
N ASP A 235 -8.41 5.64 -3.22
CA ASP A 235 -9.26 6.82 -3.39
C ASP A 235 -10.67 6.54 -2.86
N LYS A 236 -11.23 5.35 -3.14
CA LYS A 236 -12.55 4.94 -2.63
C LYS A 236 -12.57 4.86 -1.10
N LEU A 237 -11.54 4.30 -0.49
CA LEU A 237 -11.42 4.20 0.97
C LEU A 237 -11.31 5.58 1.61
N ASN A 238 -10.42 6.45 1.11
CA ASN A 238 -10.26 7.80 1.63
C ASN A 238 -11.56 8.61 1.49
N ALA A 239 -12.21 8.56 0.34
CA ALA A 239 -13.47 9.27 0.09
C ALA A 239 -14.59 8.89 1.07
N ARG A 240 -14.62 7.64 1.56
CA ARG A 240 -15.59 7.18 2.56
C ARG A 240 -15.14 7.40 4.00
N ARG A 241 -13.83 7.33 4.26
CA ARG A 241 -13.26 7.51 5.60
C ARG A 241 -13.21 8.99 6.01
N ASP A 242 -12.85 9.89 5.12
CA ASP A 242 -12.63 11.30 5.45
C ASP A 242 -13.89 12.00 6.01
N PRO A 243 -15.11 11.77 5.48
CA PRO A 243 -16.34 12.28 6.09
C PRO A 243 -16.60 11.72 7.49
N ILE A 244 -16.29 10.44 7.74
CA ILE A 244 -16.45 9.80 9.06
C ILE A 244 -15.53 10.48 10.08
N VAL A 245 -14.25 10.68 9.71
CA VAL A 245 -13.25 11.34 10.58
C VAL A 245 -13.61 12.81 10.81
N THR A 246 -14.09 13.50 9.79
CA THR A 246 -14.56 14.89 9.89
C THR A 246 -15.72 14.99 10.88
N GLN A 247 -16.71 14.11 10.74
CA GLN A 247 -17.87 14.07 11.65
C GLN A 247 -17.44 13.72 13.08
N TYR A 248 -16.52 12.77 13.26
CA TYR A 248 -15.94 12.44 14.57
C TYR A 248 -15.35 13.67 15.26
N HIS A 249 -14.54 14.46 14.56
CA HIS A 249 -13.96 15.68 15.13
C HIS A 249 -15.02 16.73 15.45
N GLN A 250 -16.05 16.88 14.61
CA GLN A 250 -17.17 17.79 14.87
C GLN A 250 -17.96 17.38 16.12
N ASP A 251 -18.21 16.09 16.31
CA ASP A 251 -18.96 15.60 17.46
C ASP A 251 -18.18 15.75 18.76
N LEU A 252 -16.86 15.54 18.73
CA LEU A 252 -16.02 15.82 19.89
C LEU A 252 -15.92 17.31 20.20
N ALA A 253 -15.83 18.16 19.17
CA ALA A 253 -15.78 19.62 19.36
C ALA A 253 -17.09 20.17 19.95
N ASN A 254 -18.23 19.57 19.58
CA ASN A 254 -19.56 20.00 20.01
C ASN A 254 -20.19 19.08 21.08
N LEU A 255 -19.39 18.22 21.71
CA LEU A 255 -19.86 17.12 22.57
C LEU A 255 -20.93 17.56 23.59
N VAL A 256 -20.61 18.57 24.41
CA VAL A 256 -21.50 19.05 25.48
C VAL A 256 -22.79 19.64 24.92
N SER A 257 -22.70 20.36 23.79
CA SER A 257 -23.85 20.96 23.12
C SER A 257 -24.76 19.89 22.51
N ASN A 258 -24.17 18.85 21.91
CA ASN A 258 -24.91 17.73 21.33
C ASN A 258 -25.65 16.94 22.41
N VAL A 259 -24.97 16.60 23.51
CA VAL A 259 -25.59 15.90 24.65
C VAL A 259 -26.71 16.74 25.27
N GLN A 260 -26.52 18.06 25.40
CA GLN A 260 -27.57 18.95 25.89
C GLN A 260 -28.77 18.97 24.93
N SER A 261 -28.53 19.09 23.64
CA SER A 261 -29.59 19.07 22.62
C SER A 261 -30.40 17.77 22.68
N ASP A 262 -29.74 16.62 22.87
CA ASP A 262 -30.42 15.34 23.01
C ASP A 262 -31.31 15.29 24.26
N LEU A 263 -30.81 15.81 25.40
CA LEU A 263 -31.60 15.92 26.63
C LEU A 263 -32.82 16.84 26.44
N ASP A 264 -32.65 17.96 25.73
CA ASP A 264 -33.73 18.90 25.45
C ASP A 264 -34.80 18.30 24.54
N VAL A 265 -34.40 17.52 23.53
CA VAL A 265 -35.31 16.77 22.66
C VAL A 265 -36.10 15.75 23.46
N GLU A 266 -35.45 14.91 24.28
CA GLU A 266 -36.13 13.94 25.12
C GLU A 266 -37.06 14.61 26.14
N ASN A 267 -36.64 15.76 26.68
CA ASN A 267 -37.47 16.56 27.55
C ASN A 267 -38.73 17.06 26.82
N ALA A 268 -38.60 17.55 25.58
CA ALA A 268 -39.74 18.04 24.81
C ALA A 268 -40.78 16.94 24.54
N LEU A 269 -40.34 15.69 24.30
CA LEU A 269 -41.21 14.54 24.07
C LEU A 269 -42.10 14.19 25.27
N LEU A 270 -41.64 14.46 26.49
CA LEU A 270 -42.40 14.18 27.72
C LEU A 270 -43.48 15.24 28.01
N GLY A 271 -43.54 16.35 27.28
CA GLY A 271 -44.52 17.43 27.49
C GLY A 271 -44.31 18.21 28.80
N PRO A 272 -45.14 19.21 29.13
CA PRO A 272 -44.98 20.01 30.35
C PRO A 272 -45.20 19.19 31.62
N LEU A 273 -44.46 19.51 32.69
CA LEU A 273 -44.71 18.94 34.03
C LEU A 273 -46.08 19.40 34.57
N THR A 274 -46.80 18.46 35.18
CA THR A 274 -48.11 18.71 35.80
C THR A 274 -48.02 19.55 37.08
N ASN A 275 -46.94 19.38 37.84
CA ASN A 275 -46.59 20.21 38.99
C ASN A 275 -45.17 20.76 38.78
N GLN A 276 -45.01 22.08 38.75
CA GLN A 276 -43.74 22.74 38.41
C GLN A 276 -42.99 23.16 39.68
N THR A 277 -42.59 22.17 40.48
CA THR A 277 -41.76 22.38 41.67
C THR A 277 -40.29 22.13 41.36
N PRO A 278 -39.34 22.75 42.08
CA PRO A 278 -37.91 22.44 41.93
C PRO A 278 -37.61 20.93 42.01
N GLU A 279 -38.29 20.23 42.91
CA GLU A 279 -38.20 18.77 43.06
C GLU A 279 -38.60 18.04 41.77
N SER A 280 -39.74 18.38 41.17
CA SER A 280 -40.21 17.71 39.95
C SER A 280 -39.31 17.99 38.74
N TRP A 281 -38.70 19.19 38.67
CA TRP A 281 -37.70 19.52 37.66
C TRP A 281 -36.42 18.70 37.83
N VAL A 282 -35.87 18.59 39.03
CA VAL A 282 -34.64 17.81 39.30
C VAL A 282 -34.87 16.31 39.11
N ALA A 283 -35.98 15.77 39.61
CA ALA A 283 -36.35 14.37 39.41
C ALA A 283 -36.47 14.02 37.92
N ARG A 284 -37.07 14.91 37.13
CA ARG A 284 -37.15 14.75 35.67
C ARG A 284 -35.78 14.82 35.00
N ALA A 285 -34.92 15.76 35.40
CA ALA A 285 -33.56 15.86 34.86
C ALA A 285 -32.74 14.59 35.15
N LEU A 286 -32.80 14.05 36.38
CA LEU A 286 -32.16 12.79 36.75
C LEU A 286 -32.66 11.62 35.88
N ALA A 287 -33.98 11.52 35.67
CA ALA A 287 -34.57 10.49 34.83
C ALA A 287 -34.14 10.59 33.36
N LEU A 288 -34.09 11.81 32.81
CA LEU A 288 -33.63 12.05 31.44
C LEU A 288 -32.16 11.66 31.25
N VAL A 289 -31.28 12.05 32.18
CA VAL A 289 -29.85 11.68 32.14
C VAL A 289 -29.69 10.16 32.22
N ALA A 290 -30.37 9.49 33.15
CA ALA A 290 -30.31 8.04 33.30
C ALA A 290 -30.79 7.31 32.04
N MET A 291 -31.94 7.73 31.47
CA MET A 291 -32.46 7.17 30.23
C MET A 291 -31.47 7.33 29.07
N LEU A 292 -30.86 8.52 28.92
CA LEU A 292 -29.92 8.76 27.84
C LEU A 292 -28.66 7.92 28.03
N GLN A 293 -28.14 7.79 29.26
CA GLN A 293 -27.02 6.90 29.59
C GLN A 293 -27.32 5.46 29.18
N ASP A 294 -28.49 4.92 29.52
CA ASP A 294 -28.87 3.54 29.18
C ASP A 294 -28.89 3.31 27.66
N ARG A 295 -29.43 4.26 26.90
CA ARG A 295 -29.43 4.18 25.43
C ARG A 295 -28.01 4.21 24.86
N ARG A 296 -27.14 5.07 25.39
CA ARG A 296 -25.73 5.17 24.96
C ARG A 296 -24.95 3.90 25.31
N LEU A 297 -25.17 3.31 26.49
CA LEU A 297 -24.61 2.03 26.89
C LEU A 297 -25.08 0.87 25.99
N ALA A 298 -26.37 0.85 25.63
CA ALA A 298 -26.89 -0.16 24.71
C ALA A 298 -26.21 -0.08 23.34
N LYS A 299 -26.02 1.13 22.80
CA LYS A 299 -25.33 1.33 21.51
C LYS A 299 -23.84 1.00 21.60
N LEU A 300 -23.18 1.38 22.69
CA LEU A 300 -21.78 1.04 22.95
C LEU A 300 -21.57 -0.49 22.96
N LYS A 301 -22.51 -1.23 23.58
CA LYS A 301 -22.47 -2.70 23.61
C LYS A 301 -22.61 -3.31 22.20
N GLU A 302 -23.49 -2.76 21.37
CA GLU A 302 -23.66 -3.19 19.97
C GLU A 302 -22.36 -3.00 19.17
N TYR A 303 -21.75 -1.81 19.24
CA TYR A 303 -20.50 -1.53 18.53
C TYR A 303 -19.35 -2.40 19.00
N ARG A 304 -19.18 -2.57 20.32
CA ARG A 304 -18.15 -3.47 20.86
C ARG A 304 -18.33 -4.91 20.42
N ALA A 305 -19.56 -5.40 20.35
CA ALA A 305 -19.84 -6.75 19.87
C ALA A 305 -19.52 -6.95 18.38
N ALA A 306 -19.66 -5.90 17.56
CA ALA A 306 -19.25 -5.93 16.17
C ALA A 306 -17.72 -5.90 16.03
N LEU A 307 -17.05 -5.00 16.75
CA LEU A 307 -15.59 -4.82 16.71
C LEU A 307 -14.83 -6.00 17.31
N SER A 308 -15.36 -6.66 18.34
CA SER A 308 -14.71 -7.81 19.00
C SER A 308 -14.51 -9.03 18.08
N LYS A 309 -15.20 -9.07 16.93
CA LYS A 309 -15.00 -10.11 15.90
C LYS A 309 -13.64 -9.99 15.20
N PHE A 310 -12.94 -8.88 15.40
CA PHE A 310 -11.68 -8.54 14.75
C PHE A 310 -10.63 -8.18 15.81
N PRO A 311 -10.11 -9.18 16.55
CA PRO A 311 -9.16 -8.92 17.62
C PRO A 311 -7.87 -8.30 17.08
N ASN A 312 -7.28 -7.39 17.85
CA ASN A 312 -6.03 -6.68 17.53
C ASN A 312 -6.08 -5.74 16.31
N ILE A 313 -7.28 -5.39 15.82
CA ILE A 313 -7.45 -4.44 14.72
C ILE A 313 -7.98 -3.12 15.28
N ASP A 314 -7.20 -2.06 15.08
CA ASP A 314 -7.62 -0.68 15.36
C ASP A 314 -8.21 -0.06 14.09
N PHE A 315 -9.54 -0.13 13.94
CA PHE A 315 -10.22 0.40 12.75
C PHE A 315 -10.14 1.93 12.63
N THR A 316 -9.82 2.66 13.70
CA THR A 316 -9.59 4.11 13.59
C THR A 316 -8.33 4.43 12.76
N LYS A 317 -7.41 3.46 12.72
CA LYS A 317 -6.16 3.47 11.94
C LYS A 317 -6.21 2.51 10.77
N SER A 318 -7.41 2.14 10.29
CA SER A 318 -7.49 1.26 9.12
C SER A 318 -6.86 1.93 7.90
N GLU A 319 -5.94 1.22 7.27
CA GLU A 319 -5.22 1.63 6.06
C GLU A 319 -5.51 0.68 4.90
N LEU A 320 -5.29 1.16 3.67
CA LEU A 320 -5.55 0.41 2.43
C LEU A 320 -4.92 -0.99 2.45
N LYS A 321 -3.66 -1.10 2.90
CA LYS A 321 -2.96 -2.39 2.96
C LYS A 321 -3.70 -3.38 3.86
N GLY A 322 -4.06 -2.95 5.07
CA GLY A 322 -4.76 -3.79 6.03
C GLY A 322 -6.15 -4.20 5.53
N PHE A 323 -6.87 -3.29 4.87
CA PHE A 323 -8.14 -3.61 4.20
C PHE A 323 -7.96 -4.68 3.12
N LEU A 324 -7.02 -4.49 2.19
CA LEU A 324 -6.81 -5.42 1.07
C LEU A 324 -6.40 -6.82 1.56
N GLU A 325 -5.58 -6.91 2.60
CA GLU A 325 -5.21 -8.18 3.23
C GLU A 325 -6.42 -8.89 3.83
N ARG A 326 -7.29 -8.17 4.56
CA ARG A 326 -8.51 -8.74 5.14
C ARG A 326 -9.57 -9.11 4.10
N ALA A 327 -9.72 -8.32 3.05
CA ALA A 327 -10.66 -8.61 1.97
C ALA A 327 -10.26 -9.90 1.25
N ARG A 328 -8.96 -10.05 0.94
CA ARG A 328 -8.40 -11.28 0.36
C ARG A 328 -8.64 -12.49 1.27
N ASP A 329 -8.29 -12.39 2.54
CA ASP A 329 -8.35 -13.53 3.47
C ASP A 329 -9.80 -13.88 3.87
N GLY A 330 -10.72 -12.91 3.77
CA GLY A 330 -12.13 -13.05 4.13
C GLY A 330 -13.00 -13.76 3.09
N GLY A 331 -12.52 -13.96 1.86
CA GLY A 331 -13.22 -14.71 0.80
C GLY A 331 -14.57 -14.15 0.38
N LEU A 332 -14.89 -12.90 0.74
CA LEU A 332 -16.10 -12.19 0.33
C LEU A 332 -15.86 -11.40 -0.96
N ASP A 333 -16.95 -10.97 -1.60
CA ASP A 333 -16.86 -10.00 -2.69
C ASP A 333 -16.15 -8.72 -2.23
N ALA A 334 -15.43 -8.07 -3.15
CA ALA A 334 -14.60 -6.92 -2.84
C ALA A 334 -15.44 -5.71 -2.38
N ASP A 335 -16.64 -5.51 -2.94
CA ASP A 335 -17.52 -4.41 -2.56
C ASP A 335 -18.19 -4.67 -1.21
N ASP A 336 -18.62 -5.90 -0.95
CA ASP A 336 -19.16 -6.29 0.36
C ASP A 336 -18.11 -6.17 1.47
N SER A 337 -16.88 -6.59 1.18
CA SER A 337 -15.73 -6.44 2.08
C SER A 337 -15.46 -4.97 2.40
N PHE A 338 -15.56 -4.11 1.38
CA PHE A 338 -15.37 -2.68 1.51
C PHE A 338 -16.45 -2.02 2.36
N GLU A 339 -17.73 -2.29 2.11
CA GLU A 339 -18.81 -1.70 2.90
C GLU A 339 -18.75 -2.16 4.36
N ARG A 340 -18.37 -3.42 4.59
CA ARG A 340 -18.12 -3.92 5.95
C ARG A 340 -16.98 -3.16 6.64
N GLU A 341 -15.86 -2.96 5.94
CA GLU A 341 -14.70 -2.23 6.46
C GLU A 341 -15.08 -0.79 6.84
N VAL A 342 -15.77 -0.07 5.95
CA VAL A 342 -16.22 1.31 6.20
C VAL A 342 -17.19 1.37 7.40
N ASN A 343 -18.09 0.39 7.52
CA ASN A 343 -18.99 0.31 8.68
C ASN A 343 -18.23 0.09 9.99
N LEU A 344 -17.19 -0.76 9.99
CA LEU A 344 -16.35 -0.98 11.18
C LEU A 344 -15.53 0.26 11.55
N ILE A 345 -15.01 0.99 10.57
CA ILE A 345 -14.36 2.30 10.79
C ILE A 345 -15.34 3.27 11.45
N SER A 346 -16.55 3.40 10.92
CA SER A 346 -17.61 4.25 11.48
C SER A 346 -17.94 3.86 12.93
N MET A 347 -18.13 2.57 13.19
CA MET A 347 -18.41 2.04 14.54
C MET A 347 -17.27 2.34 15.52
N ALA A 348 -16.01 2.20 15.11
CA ALA A 348 -14.87 2.47 15.99
C ALA A 348 -14.78 3.95 16.40
N PHE A 349 -14.99 4.88 15.46
CA PHE A 349 -15.05 6.31 15.80
C PHE A 349 -16.28 6.65 16.66
N ARG A 350 -17.44 6.01 16.42
CA ARG A 350 -18.63 6.23 17.25
C ARG A 350 -18.51 5.63 18.64
N GLU A 351 -17.81 4.51 18.80
CA GLU A 351 -17.52 3.96 20.12
C GLU A 351 -16.84 5.00 21.01
N ASP A 352 -15.81 5.68 20.49
CA ASP A 352 -15.07 6.69 21.25
C ASP A 352 -15.93 7.92 21.59
N VAL A 353 -16.76 8.40 20.66
CA VAL A 353 -17.71 9.50 20.94
C VAL A 353 -18.70 9.10 22.05
N LEU A 354 -19.29 7.90 21.97
CA LEU A 354 -20.21 7.41 23.00
C LEU A 354 -19.56 7.34 24.39
N LEU A 355 -18.28 6.98 24.48
CA LEU A 355 -17.55 6.99 25.75
C LEU A 355 -17.41 8.41 26.32
N HIS A 356 -17.18 9.41 25.48
CA HIS A 356 -17.12 10.80 25.90
C HIS A 356 -18.50 11.33 26.33
N GLU A 357 -19.56 11.01 25.59
CA GLU A 357 -20.94 11.37 25.96
C GLU A 357 -21.34 10.75 27.31
N LEU A 358 -21.00 9.48 27.54
CA LEU A 358 -21.25 8.81 28.81
C LEU A 358 -20.51 9.46 29.98
N ARG A 359 -19.27 9.92 29.77
CA ARG A 359 -18.52 10.69 30.77
C ARG A 359 -19.21 12.03 31.07
N ASP A 360 -19.67 12.76 30.06
CA ASP A 360 -20.40 14.02 30.25
C ASP A 360 -21.69 13.82 31.05
N LEU A 361 -22.51 12.84 30.66
CA LEU A 361 -23.73 12.49 31.38
C LEU A 361 -23.45 12.09 32.83
N SER A 362 -22.37 11.32 33.06
CA SER A 362 -21.97 10.92 34.41
C SER A 362 -21.50 12.11 35.25
N ALA A 363 -20.83 13.09 34.65
CA ALA A 363 -20.38 14.30 35.32
C ALA A 363 -21.53 15.24 35.71
N ARG A 364 -22.69 15.14 35.06
CA ARG A 364 -23.90 15.91 35.41
C ARG A 364 -24.60 15.36 36.66
N LEU A 365 -24.51 14.05 36.91
CA LEU A 365 -25.23 13.40 38.01
C LEU A 365 -24.90 13.97 39.40
N PRO A 366 -23.63 14.19 39.79
CA PRO A 366 -23.32 14.78 41.10
C PRO A 366 -24.02 16.12 41.34
N THR A 367 -24.00 17.02 40.36
CA THR A 367 -24.66 18.33 40.46
C THR A 367 -26.16 18.19 40.66
N LEU A 368 -26.80 17.29 39.92
CA LEU A 368 -28.24 17.03 40.07
C LEU A 368 -28.57 16.38 41.43
N ARG A 369 -27.73 15.48 41.93
CA ARG A 369 -27.90 14.86 43.26
C ARG A 369 -27.70 15.85 44.39
N THR A 370 -26.75 16.78 44.27
CA THR A 370 -26.59 17.88 45.23
C THR A 370 -27.81 18.80 45.21
N ALA A 371 -28.37 19.10 44.04
CA ALA A 371 -29.60 19.88 43.93
C ALA A 371 -30.79 19.16 44.57
N GLU A 372 -30.95 17.86 44.32
CA GLU A 372 -31.97 17.01 44.94
C GLU A 372 -31.87 17.04 46.47
N ALA A 373 -30.67 16.82 47.02
CA ALA A 373 -30.43 16.87 48.47
C ALA A 373 -30.70 18.26 49.06
N SER A 374 -30.30 19.33 48.37
CA SER A 374 -30.54 20.71 48.82
C SER A 374 -32.02 21.07 48.87
N ILE A 375 -32.80 20.59 47.88
CA ILE A 375 -34.26 20.78 47.84
C ILE A 375 -34.93 20.01 48.98
N ALA A 376 -34.52 18.76 49.22
CA ALA A 376 -35.04 17.95 50.32
C ALA A 376 -34.77 18.59 51.69
N LEU A 377 -33.57 19.12 51.88
CA LEU A 377 -33.21 19.86 53.11
C LEU A 377 -34.09 21.10 53.30
N ALA A 378 -34.26 21.91 52.25
CA ALA A 378 -35.08 23.12 52.32
C ALA A 378 -36.57 22.82 52.60
N ASP A 379 -37.11 21.74 52.03
CA ASP A 379 -38.48 21.28 52.33
C ASP A 379 -38.61 20.83 53.79
N ALA A 380 -37.64 20.05 54.29
CA ALA A 380 -37.59 19.62 55.68
C ALA A 380 -37.52 20.81 56.64
N GLU A 381 -36.64 21.79 56.39
CA GLU A 381 -36.53 23.01 57.20
C GLU A 381 -37.83 23.80 57.21
N SER A 382 -38.48 23.96 56.05
CA SER A 382 -39.76 24.64 55.92
C SER A 382 -40.86 23.94 56.74
N ARG A 383 -40.98 22.62 56.61
CA ARG A 383 -42.00 21.84 57.34
C ARG A 383 -41.72 21.77 58.84
N ALA A 384 -40.46 21.61 59.24
CA ALA A 384 -40.04 21.64 60.63
C ALA A 384 -40.33 22.98 61.31
N SER A 385 -40.20 24.10 60.58
CA SER A 385 -40.49 25.44 61.11
C SER A 385 -41.94 25.65 61.56
N LEU A 386 -42.87 24.81 61.07
CA LEU A 386 -44.28 24.83 61.50
C LEU A 386 -44.47 24.25 62.92
N ASN A 387 -43.45 23.59 63.49
CA ASN A 387 -43.50 22.92 64.79
C ASN A 387 -44.65 21.91 64.92
N GLU A 388 -45.04 21.29 63.81
CA GLU A 388 -46.03 20.21 63.76
C GLU A 388 -45.32 18.86 63.58
N PRO A 389 -45.71 17.81 64.33
CA PRO A 389 -45.08 16.51 64.21
C PRO A 389 -45.40 15.85 62.86
N PRO A 390 -44.43 15.18 62.22
CA PRO A 390 -44.69 14.37 61.03
C PRO A 390 -45.72 13.26 61.26
N THR A 391 -46.29 12.71 60.19
CA THR A 391 -47.29 11.64 60.27
C THR A 391 -46.75 10.40 60.97
N SER A 392 -47.37 10.01 62.09
CA SER A 392 -46.98 8.83 62.85
C SER A 392 -47.51 7.53 62.22
N PRO A 393 -46.84 6.37 62.45
CA PRO A 393 -47.39 5.08 62.09
C PRO A 393 -48.75 4.81 62.77
N PRO A 394 -49.65 4.02 62.16
CA PRO A 394 -50.89 3.61 62.81
C PRO A 394 -50.66 3.01 64.20
N GLY A 395 -51.41 3.49 65.19
CA GLY A 395 -51.32 3.02 66.58
C GLY A 395 -50.13 3.57 67.39
N VAL A 396 -49.32 4.47 66.82
CA VAL A 396 -48.27 5.19 67.54
C VAL A 396 -48.76 6.57 67.95
N SER A 397 -48.57 6.95 69.21
CA SER A 397 -48.88 8.29 69.73
C SER A 397 -47.60 8.96 70.23
N LEU A 398 -47.27 10.11 69.64
CA LEU A 398 -46.13 10.93 70.06
C LEU A 398 -46.29 11.41 71.51
N ASP A 399 -47.49 11.83 71.89
CA ASP A 399 -47.76 12.31 73.25
C ASP A 399 -47.55 11.18 74.28
N ALA A 400 -48.00 9.96 73.97
CA ALA A 400 -47.76 8.80 74.82
C ALA A 400 -46.25 8.47 74.93
N ASN A 401 -45.51 8.60 73.83
CA ASN A 401 -44.05 8.42 73.85
C ASN A 401 -43.36 9.48 74.72
N LEU A 402 -43.79 10.74 74.63
CA LEU A 402 -43.29 11.85 75.43
C LEU A 402 -43.59 11.66 76.92
N GLU A 403 -44.82 11.32 77.28
CA GLU A 403 -45.20 11.02 78.66
C GLU A 403 -44.38 9.85 79.23
N PHE A 404 -44.21 8.79 78.42
CA PHE A 404 -43.39 7.64 78.81
C PHE A 404 -41.94 8.05 79.06
N ALA A 405 -41.35 8.85 78.17
CA ALA A 405 -39.99 9.37 78.31
C ALA A 405 -39.82 10.27 79.53
N LYS A 406 -40.77 11.17 79.80
CA LYS A 406 -40.78 12.00 81.03
C LYS A 406 -40.82 11.13 82.28
N GLY A 407 -41.68 10.12 82.32
CA GLY A 407 -41.75 9.18 83.45
C GLY A 407 -40.44 8.43 83.69
N GLN A 408 -39.68 8.10 82.64
CA GLN A 408 -38.35 7.50 82.79
C GLN A 408 -37.32 8.49 83.33
N LYS A 409 -37.38 9.77 82.94
CA LYS A 409 -36.53 10.82 83.53
C LYS A 409 -36.73 10.92 85.04
N ASP A 410 -37.99 10.92 85.50
CA ASP A 410 -38.30 11.02 86.93
C ASP A 410 -37.86 9.77 87.70
N PHE A 411 -38.01 8.59 87.09
CA PHE A 411 -37.59 7.32 87.67
C PHE A 411 -36.06 7.17 87.76
N TYR A 412 -35.32 7.48 86.68
CA TYR A 412 -33.86 7.34 86.63
C TYR A 412 -33.10 8.57 87.14
N GLY A 413 -33.77 9.70 87.32
CA GLY A 413 -33.19 10.94 87.85
C GLY A 413 -32.59 10.79 89.25
N VAL A 414 -32.98 9.76 89.99
CA VAL A 414 -32.48 9.45 91.35
C VAL A 414 -31.39 8.37 91.34
N THR A 415 -31.26 7.57 90.27
CA THR A 415 -30.39 6.38 90.20
C THR A 415 -29.15 6.54 89.30
N GLY A 416 -29.09 7.59 88.46
CA GLY A 416 -27.88 8.02 87.75
C GLY A 416 -28.01 8.01 86.22
N ILE A 417 -27.30 8.96 85.58
CA ILE A 417 -27.44 9.29 84.15
C ILE A 417 -27.08 8.15 83.17
N GLY A 418 -26.30 7.16 83.60
CA GLY A 418 -25.94 6.02 82.74
C GLY A 418 -27.13 5.12 82.39
N PHE A 419 -28.09 4.96 83.31
CA PHE A 419 -29.26 4.10 83.10
C PHE A 419 -30.25 4.70 82.11
N ILE A 420 -30.43 6.03 82.11
CA ILE A 420 -31.31 6.70 81.15
C ILE A 420 -30.76 6.58 79.72
N TYR A 421 -29.45 6.73 79.52
CA TYR A 421 -28.82 6.53 78.20
C TYR A 421 -28.98 5.09 77.70
N HIS A 422 -28.79 4.10 78.57
CA HIS A 422 -28.94 2.69 78.19
C HIS A 422 -30.39 2.36 77.82
N TRP A 423 -31.36 2.79 78.63
CA TRP A 423 -32.78 2.61 78.32
C TRP A 423 -33.16 3.29 77.00
N PHE A 424 -32.73 4.54 76.81
CA PHE A 424 -33.06 5.30 75.61
C PHE A 424 -32.48 4.61 74.37
N TYR A 425 -31.21 4.20 74.42
CA TYR A 425 -30.57 3.40 73.36
C TYR A 425 -31.37 2.15 73.00
N LEU A 426 -31.87 1.39 73.97
CA LEU A 426 -32.66 0.19 73.70
C LEU A 426 -33.97 0.48 72.94
N LYS A 427 -34.55 1.67 73.13
CA LYS A 427 -35.76 2.11 72.43
C LYS A 427 -35.48 2.52 70.98
N VAL A 428 -34.37 3.21 70.74
CA VAL A 428 -34.08 3.86 69.45
C VAL A 428 -33.12 3.09 68.55
N LYS A 429 -32.41 2.08 69.08
CA LYS A 429 -31.50 1.24 68.28
C LYS A 429 -32.27 0.56 67.14
N ASN A 430 -31.53 0.06 66.15
CA ASN A 430 -32.08 -0.77 65.09
C ASN A 430 -32.98 -1.90 65.67
N ARG A 431 -34.21 -2.00 65.13
CA ARG A 431 -35.31 -2.87 65.60
C ARG A 431 -35.77 -2.61 67.04
N GLY A 432 -35.49 -1.43 67.58
CA GLY A 432 -36.06 -0.96 68.84
C GLY A 432 -37.50 -0.53 68.66
N ASP A 433 -38.21 -0.31 69.77
CA ASP A 433 -39.63 0.03 69.76
C ASP A 433 -39.95 1.33 69.00
N TRP A 434 -38.97 2.24 68.91
CA TRP A 434 -39.07 3.54 68.24
C TRP A 434 -38.32 3.61 66.90
N ASP A 435 -37.82 2.48 66.40
CA ASP A 435 -37.30 2.37 65.02
C ASP A 435 -38.48 2.26 64.03
N TYR A 436 -39.17 3.38 63.83
CA TYR A 436 -40.38 3.43 63.01
C TYR A 436 -40.12 3.22 61.52
N LYS A 437 -38.88 3.40 61.06
CA LYS A 437 -38.46 3.11 59.68
C LYS A 437 -38.70 1.64 59.30
N GLN A 438 -38.69 0.71 60.27
CA GLN A 438 -39.04 -0.70 60.04
C GLN A 438 -40.50 -0.92 59.64
N ARG A 439 -41.39 0.01 60.00
CA ARG A 439 -42.83 -0.05 59.66
C ARG A 439 -43.14 0.58 58.30
N GLY A 440 -42.17 1.26 57.69
CA GLY A 440 -42.30 1.94 56.41
C GLY A 440 -41.32 3.11 56.33
N ARG A 441 -40.70 3.30 55.16
CA ARG A 441 -39.75 4.40 54.93
C ARG A 441 -40.40 5.77 55.09
N GLN A 442 -41.69 5.89 54.82
CA GLN A 442 -42.44 7.13 55.01
C GLN A 442 -42.51 7.62 56.47
N TYR A 443 -42.10 6.80 57.45
CA TYR A 443 -42.07 7.16 58.88
C TYR A 443 -40.68 7.54 59.39
N GLU A 444 -39.69 7.68 58.50
CA GLU A 444 -38.33 8.07 58.85
C GLU A 444 -38.29 9.45 59.51
N GLU A 445 -38.93 10.46 58.89
CA GLU A 445 -39.04 11.82 59.45
C GLU A 445 -39.68 11.81 60.84
N PHE A 446 -40.78 11.05 61.02
CA PHE A 446 -41.43 10.89 62.32
C PHE A 446 -40.53 10.18 63.34
N GLY A 447 -39.76 9.18 62.92
CA GLY A 447 -38.77 8.50 63.75
C GLY A 447 -37.72 9.46 64.29
N ASN A 448 -37.13 10.27 63.41
CA ASN A 448 -36.13 11.27 63.76
C ASN A 448 -36.69 12.38 64.66
N PHE A 449 -37.91 12.84 64.36
CA PHE A 449 -38.65 13.77 65.22
C PHE A 449 -38.94 13.17 66.60
N ASN A 450 -39.46 11.94 66.67
CA ASN A 450 -39.76 11.26 67.93
C ASN A 450 -38.49 11.00 68.74
N TYR A 451 -37.36 10.67 68.11
CA TYR A 451 -36.06 10.52 68.75
C TYR A 451 -35.66 11.83 69.47
N GLY A 452 -35.69 12.97 68.77
CA GLY A 452 -35.39 14.27 69.36
C GLY A 452 -36.34 14.63 70.49
N ALA A 453 -37.64 14.46 70.27
CA ALA A 453 -38.68 14.84 71.21
C ALA A 453 -38.63 14.01 72.50
N THR A 454 -38.55 12.68 72.37
CA THR A 454 -38.50 11.77 73.52
C THR A 454 -37.16 11.83 74.25
N GLY A 455 -36.04 12.05 73.54
CA GLY A 455 -34.73 12.26 74.14
C GLY A 455 -34.68 13.51 75.00
N ALA A 456 -35.20 14.64 74.48
CA ALA A 456 -35.31 15.88 75.23
C ALA A 456 -36.25 15.73 76.44
N ALA A 457 -37.38 15.05 76.28
CA ALA A 457 -38.31 14.73 77.36
C ALA A 457 -37.70 13.84 78.45
N ALA A 458 -36.83 12.90 78.06
CA ALA A 458 -36.03 12.07 78.96
C ALA A 458 -34.90 12.86 79.68
N GLY A 459 -34.71 14.15 79.34
CA GLY A 459 -33.70 15.02 79.94
C GLY A 459 -32.29 14.84 79.36
N ILE A 460 -32.16 14.21 78.20
CA ILE A 460 -30.87 14.09 77.50
C ILE A 460 -30.52 15.44 76.85
N PRO A 461 -29.30 15.96 77.01
CA PRO A 461 -28.91 17.22 76.37
C PRO A 461 -28.98 17.16 74.84
N ASP A 462 -29.47 18.23 74.20
CA ASP A 462 -29.62 18.34 72.74
C ASP A 462 -28.36 17.95 71.98
N ALA A 463 -27.21 18.48 72.40
CA ALA A 463 -25.92 18.21 71.75
C ALA A 463 -25.54 16.73 71.82
N VAL A 464 -26.01 15.99 72.83
CA VAL A 464 -25.80 14.54 72.92
C VAL A 464 -26.72 13.83 71.94
N LEU A 465 -27.99 14.24 71.80
CA LEU A 465 -28.93 13.66 70.84
C LEU A 465 -28.46 13.84 69.40
N LEU A 466 -28.10 15.07 69.02
CA LEU A 466 -27.65 15.38 67.65
C LEU A 466 -26.38 14.63 67.27
N ARG A 467 -25.40 14.55 68.17
CA ARG A 467 -24.13 13.83 67.93
C ARG A 467 -24.29 12.32 68.01
N ALA A 468 -25.17 11.80 68.86
CA ALA A 468 -25.41 10.36 68.97
C ALA A 468 -26.12 9.81 67.72
N ALA A 469 -26.99 10.59 67.09
CA ALA A 469 -27.58 10.25 65.79
C ALA A 469 -26.51 10.13 64.69
N GLY A 470 -25.64 11.14 64.54
CA GLY A 470 -24.55 11.08 63.57
C GLY A 470 -23.51 9.98 63.84
N ALA A 471 -23.18 9.71 65.11
CA ALA A 471 -22.35 8.57 65.48
C ALA A 471 -23.00 7.23 65.08
N ALA A 472 -24.32 7.09 65.25
CA ALA A 472 -25.04 5.89 64.84
C ALA A 472 -25.04 5.69 63.32
N GLN A 473 -25.20 6.77 62.54
CA GLN A 473 -25.12 6.76 61.08
C GLN A 473 -23.73 6.39 60.57
N ILE A 474 -22.66 6.94 61.17
CA ILE A 474 -21.27 6.56 60.88
C ILE A 474 -21.06 5.06 61.14
N LEU A 475 -21.49 4.56 62.31
CA LEU A 475 -21.33 3.14 62.68
C LEU A 475 -22.15 2.21 61.78
N ALA A 476 -23.28 2.66 61.26
CA ALA A 476 -24.09 1.91 60.30
C ALA A 476 -23.47 1.86 58.89
N GLY A 477 -22.42 2.64 58.63
CA GLY A 477 -21.78 2.75 57.32
C GLY A 477 -22.64 3.50 56.29
N THR A 478 -23.60 4.30 56.75
CA THR A 478 -24.52 5.06 55.89
C THR A 478 -24.24 6.57 55.88
N SER A 479 -23.22 7.03 56.62
CA SER A 479 -22.78 8.42 56.60
C SER A 479 -22.02 8.77 55.30
N SER A 480 -22.22 9.99 54.80
CA SER A 480 -21.41 10.56 53.73
C SER A 480 -20.17 11.23 54.31
N GLY A 481 -19.03 11.15 53.60
CA GLY A 481 -17.80 11.86 54.01
C GLY A 481 -17.96 13.39 54.09
N ASP A 482 -19.01 13.94 53.45
CA ASP A 482 -19.33 15.36 53.46
C ASP A 482 -20.09 15.81 54.72
N PHE A 483 -20.54 14.87 55.57
CA PHE A 483 -21.41 15.17 56.72
C PHE A 483 -20.65 15.50 58.02
N SER A 484 -19.33 15.72 57.95
CA SER A 484 -18.47 15.96 59.13
C SER A 484 -18.45 14.74 60.08
N GLU A 485 -17.68 14.84 61.16
CA GLU A 485 -17.57 13.79 62.17
C GLU A 485 -18.43 14.12 63.39
N TRP A 486 -18.87 13.11 64.14
CA TRP A 486 -19.74 13.32 65.31
C TRP A 486 -19.10 14.15 66.43
N TRP A 487 -17.78 14.29 66.45
CA TRP A 487 -17.03 15.16 67.36
C TRP A 487 -16.72 16.57 66.81
N LEU A 488 -17.07 16.87 65.56
CA LEU A 488 -16.84 18.16 64.90
C LEU A 488 -18.14 19.00 64.88
N GLY A 489 -18.36 19.79 63.81
CA GLY A 489 -19.54 20.63 63.61
C GLY A 489 -20.71 19.89 62.95
N SER A 490 -21.89 20.52 62.99
CA SER A 490 -23.11 20.07 62.30
C SER A 490 -22.82 19.76 60.82
N PRO A 491 -23.35 18.68 60.23
CA PRO A 491 -24.40 17.79 60.74
C PRO A 491 -23.91 16.61 61.60
N TYR A 492 -22.70 16.67 62.16
CA TYR A 492 -22.16 15.68 63.11
C TYR A 492 -22.08 14.24 62.57
N GLY A 493 -21.96 14.07 61.26
CA GLY A 493 -21.93 12.75 60.60
C GLY A 493 -23.28 12.16 60.26
N ASP A 494 -24.37 12.90 60.48
CA ASP A 494 -25.75 12.49 60.16
C ASP A 494 -26.26 13.12 58.86
N ASP A 495 -27.38 12.61 58.34
CA ASP A 495 -28.06 13.24 57.20
C ASP A 495 -28.59 14.63 57.62
N PRO A 496 -28.33 15.70 56.83
CA PRO A 496 -28.84 17.03 57.14
C PRO A 496 -30.37 17.09 57.34
N VAL A 497 -31.16 16.32 56.59
CA VAL A 497 -32.62 16.24 56.75
C VAL A 497 -32.99 15.60 58.08
N ASP A 498 -32.26 14.56 58.49
CA ASP A 498 -32.49 13.88 59.76
C ASP A 498 -32.19 14.80 60.94
N GLN A 499 -31.11 15.58 60.87
CA GLN A 499 -30.76 16.59 61.89
C GLN A 499 -31.83 17.66 62.05
N VAL A 500 -32.45 18.11 60.95
CA VAL A 500 -33.57 19.06 60.98
C VAL A 500 -34.74 18.47 61.78
N TRP A 501 -35.13 17.22 61.49
CA TRP A 501 -36.25 16.59 62.19
C TRP A 501 -35.95 16.28 63.65
N ILE A 502 -34.72 15.87 63.99
CA ILE A 502 -34.30 15.66 65.38
C ILE A 502 -34.36 16.98 66.16
N GLN A 503 -33.83 18.06 65.59
CA GLN A 503 -33.87 19.39 66.20
C GLN A 503 -35.33 19.87 66.39
N ALA A 504 -36.18 19.70 65.38
CA ALA A 504 -37.60 20.03 65.46
C ALA A 504 -38.31 19.25 66.57
N GLY A 505 -37.98 17.97 66.75
CA GLY A 505 -38.51 17.15 67.85
C GLY A 505 -38.07 17.68 69.23
N ILE A 506 -36.79 18.03 69.38
CA ILE A 506 -36.25 18.64 70.60
C ILE A 506 -37.01 19.94 70.94
N ASP A 507 -37.17 20.81 69.95
CA ASP A 507 -37.84 22.10 70.11
C ASP A 507 -39.33 21.93 70.45
N TYR A 508 -40.00 20.99 69.78
CA TYR A 508 -41.37 20.60 70.09
C TYR A 508 -41.51 20.13 71.54
N ALA A 509 -40.67 19.20 71.99
CA ALA A 509 -40.73 18.69 73.36
C ALA A 509 -40.50 19.80 74.39
N LYS A 510 -39.55 20.70 74.13
CA LYS A 510 -39.29 21.85 75.01
C LYS A 510 -40.49 22.80 75.08
N SER A 511 -41.17 23.05 73.95
CA SER A 511 -42.38 23.87 73.91
C SER A 511 -43.59 23.26 74.67
N LYS A 512 -43.51 21.98 75.04
CA LYS A 512 -44.55 21.23 75.78
C LYS A 512 -44.14 20.90 77.23
N ILE A 513 -42.91 21.21 77.62
CA ILE A 513 -42.33 20.90 78.95
C ILE A 513 -42.08 22.17 79.76
N LEU A 514 -41.71 23.26 79.08
CA LEU A 514 -41.78 24.63 79.58
C LEU A 514 -43.19 25.18 79.34
#